data_AF-A0A975LCY7-F1
#
_entry.id   AF-A0A975LCY7-F1
#
_cell.length_a   1.000
_cell.length_b   1.000
_cell.length_c   1.000
_cell.angle_alpha   90.00
_cell.angle_beta   90.00
_cell.angle_gamma   90.00
#
_symmetry.space_group_name_H-M   'P 1'
#
loop_
_entity.id
_entity.type
_entity.pdbx_description
1 polymer ?
#
loop_
_entity_poly.entity_id
_entity_poly.type
_entity_poly.pdbx_seq_one_letter_code
_entity_poly.pdbx_strand_id
1 'polypeptide(L)' 'MRISSTLAVLVLVWLAIGVTAAVQRGYFSTSEASCSSLGSVAVTIFVGPLNYVGVNPIIECPELPEPSE' A
#
# COMPACT_ATOMS: atom_id res chain seq x y z
N MET A 1 -29.07 -6.32 8.94
CA MET A 1 -27.96 -5.81 9.78
C MET A 1 -26.66 -6.65 9.74
N ARG A 2 -26.59 -7.82 9.07
CA ARG A 2 -25.40 -8.70 9.18
C ARG A 2 -24.30 -8.49 8.12
N ILE A 3 -24.66 -8.03 6.91
CA ILE A 3 -23.70 -7.85 5.80
C ILE A 3 -22.76 -6.65 6.04
N SER A 4 -23.30 -5.52 6.52
CA SER A 4 -22.51 -4.30 6.79
C SER A 4 -21.43 -4.52 7.85
N SER A 5 -21.72 -5.28 8.91
CA SER A 5 -20.72 -5.58 9.96
C SER A 5 -19.60 -6.50 9.45
N THR A 6 -19.96 -7.53 8.68
CA THR A 6 -18.97 -8.48 8.15
C THR A 6 -18.01 -7.80 7.17
N LEU A 7 -18.54 -6.97 6.26
CA LEU A 7 -17.71 -6.20 5.33
C LEU A 7 -16.78 -5.23 6.06
N ALA A 8 -17.24 -4.56 7.11
CA ALA A 8 -16.41 -3.66 7.91
C ALA A 8 -15.22 -4.40 8.56
N VAL A 9 -15.48 -5.58 9.13
CA VAL A 9 -14.41 -6.41 9.72
C VAL A 9 -13.39 -6.83 8.65
N LEU A 10 -13.86 -7.26 7.46
CA LEU A 10 -12.96 -7.64 6.37
C LEU A 10 -12.09 -6.46 5.91
N VAL A 11 -12.66 -5.26 5.78
CA VAL A 11 -11.89 -4.05 5.42
C VAL A 11 -10.89 -3.69 6.51
N LEU A 12 -11.25 -3.80 7.80
CA LEU A 12 -10.31 -3.53 8.89
C LEU A 12 -9.14 -4.50 8.91
N VAL A 13 -9.39 -5.80 8.71
CA VAL A 13 -8.34 -6.81 8.60
C VAL A 13 -7.45 -6.53 7.39
N TRP A 14 -8.05 -6.18 6.25
CA TRP A 14 -7.32 -5.80 5.04
C TRP A 14 -6.37 -4.62 5.29
N LEU A 15 -6.87 -3.54 5.89
CA LEU A 15 -6.07 -2.35 6.21
C LEU A 15 -4.96 -2.66 7.23
N ALA A 16 -5.22 -3.51 8.23
CA ALA A 16 -4.22 -3.92 9.20
C ALA A 16 -3.06 -4.69 8.55
N ILE A 17 -3.34 -5.59 7.61
CA ILE A 17 -2.32 -6.27 6.80
C ILE A 17 -1.53 -5.25 5.98
N GLY A 18 -2.21 -4.26 5.39
CA GLY A 18 -1.58 -3.21 4.60
C GLY A 18 -0.62 -2.34 5.42
N VAL A 19 -1.03 -1.92 6.62
CA VAL A 19 -0.16 -1.19 7.56
C VAL A 19 1.05 -2.04 7.93
N THR A 20 0.85 -3.32 8.22
CA THR A 20 1.95 -4.25 8.53
C THR A 20 2.93 -4.34 7.36
N ALA A 21 2.44 -4.38 6.12
CA ALA A 21 3.29 -4.39 4.92
C ALA A 21 4.11 -3.09 4.77
N ALA A 22 3.52 -1.93 5.08
CA ALA A 22 4.22 -0.64 5.06
C ALA A 22 5.29 -0.56 6.17
N VAL A 23 5.02 -1.11 7.36
CA VAL A 23 6.01 -1.23 8.44
C VAL A 23 7.17 -2.13 8.03
N GLN A 24 6.90 -3.30 7.44
CA GLN A 24 7.96 -4.22 6.99
C GLN A 24 8.85 -3.62 5.89
N ARG A 25 8.32 -2.72 5.05
CA ARG A 25 9.09 -1.96 4.07
C ARG A 25 9.85 -0.77 4.65
N GLY A 26 9.70 -0.50 5.95
CA GLY A 26 10.40 0.58 6.65
C GLY A 26 9.86 1.98 6.34
N TYR A 27 8.67 2.12 5.75
CA TYR A 27 8.18 3.42 5.29
C TYR A 27 7.86 4.43 6.40
N PHE A 28 7.75 3.98 7.64
CA PHE A 28 7.55 4.85 8.81
C PHE A 28 8.85 5.28 9.51
N SER A 29 10.01 4.94 8.95
CA SER A 29 11.33 5.29 9.52
C SER A 29 11.89 6.62 9.01
N THR A 30 11.26 7.23 8.01
CA THR A 30 11.66 8.52 7.44
C THR A 30 11.22 9.68 8.35
N SER A 31 12.08 10.69 8.49
CA SER A 31 11.80 11.92 9.25
C SER A 31 11.09 13.01 8.44
N GLU A 32 11.02 12.88 7.11
CA GLU A 32 10.49 13.90 6.21
C GLU A 32 9.33 13.35 5.37
N ALA A 33 8.14 13.90 5.60
CA ALA A 33 6.96 13.57 4.80
C ALA A 33 6.99 14.31 3.47
N SER A 34 7.13 13.57 2.37
CA SER A 34 6.99 14.07 1.00
C SER A 34 5.80 13.43 0.28
N CYS A 35 5.31 14.04 -0.80
CA CYS A 35 4.24 13.49 -1.64
C CYS A 35 4.56 12.06 -2.11
N SER A 36 5.82 11.79 -2.45
CA SER A 36 6.27 10.46 -2.86
C SER A 36 6.21 9.45 -1.71
N SER A 37 6.67 9.83 -0.51
CA SER A 37 6.61 8.95 0.67
C SER A 37 5.17 8.64 1.06
N LEU A 38 4.30 9.65 1.09
CA LEU A 38 2.89 9.50 1.45
C LEU A 38 2.15 8.65 0.42
N GLY A 39 2.39 8.89 -0.86
CA GLY A 39 1.84 8.07 -1.95
C GLY A 39 2.27 6.61 -1.83
N SER A 40 3.55 6.36 -1.56
CA SER A 40 4.10 5.01 -1.40
C SER A 40 3.48 4.27 -0.21
N VAL A 41 3.32 4.94 0.93
CA VAL A 41 2.64 4.39 2.11
C VAL A 41 1.18 4.08 1.79
N ALA A 42 0.44 5.03 1.22
CA ALA A 42 -0.98 4.87 0.93
C ALA A 42 -1.25 3.71 -0.05
N VAL A 43 -0.51 3.65 -1.16
CA VAL A 43 -0.60 2.56 -2.14
C VAL A 43 -0.25 1.22 -1.50
N THR A 44 0.77 1.19 -0.63
CA THR A 44 1.17 -0.05 0.04
C THR A 44 0.13 -0.52 1.06
N ILE A 45 -0.56 0.36 1.77
CA ILE A 45 -1.65 -0.04 2.65
C ILE A 45 -2.82 -0.64 1.85
N PHE A 46 -3.13 -0.05 0.68
CA PHE A 46 -4.26 -0.49 -0.14
C PHE A 46 -3.98 -1.78 -0.93
N VAL A 47 -2.82 -1.83 -1.60
CA VAL A 47 -2.43 -2.91 -2.54
C VAL A 47 -1.53 -3.94 -1.87
N GLY A 48 -0.79 -3.58 -0.83
CA GLY A 48 0.16 -4.45 -0.13
C GLY A 48 -0.40 -5.81 0.31
N PRO A 49 -1.63 -5.90 0.85
CA PRO A 49 -2.22 -7.20 1.24
C PRO A 49 -2.31 -8.21 0.09
N LEU A 50 -2.42 -7.76 -1.17
CA LEU A 50 -2.46 -8.64 -2.34
C LEU A 50 -1.19 -9.51 -2.48
N ASN A 51 -0.03 -9.02 -2.04
CA ASN A 51 1.22 -9.78 -2.05
C ASN A 51 1.17 -11.01 -1.12
N TYR A 52 0.39 -10.95 -0.03
CA TYR A 52 0.27 -12.03 0.95
C TYR A 52 -0.71 -13.12 0.54
N VAL A 53 -1.59 -12.81 -0.42
CA VAL A 53 -2.52 -13.78 -1.01
C VAL A 53 -2.02 -14.32 -2.36
N GLY A 54 -0.74 -14.09 -2.68
CA GLY A 54 -0.07 -14.67 -3.86
C GLY A 54 -0.42 -13.99 -5.18
N VAL A 55 -1.08 -12.83 -5.14
CA VAL A 55 -1.34 -12.02 -6.34
C VAL A 55 -0.08 -11.21 -6.63
N ASN A 56 0.38 -11.21 -7.89
CA ASN A 56 1.54 -10.44 -8.35
C ASN A 56 1.07 -9.22 -9.18
N PRO A 57 0.65 -8.11 -8.54
CA PRO A 57 0.20 -6.94 -9.27
C PRO A 57 1.39 -6.25 -9.95
N ILE A 58 1.41 -6.30 -11.28
CA ILE A 58 2.37 -5.56 -12.10
C ILE A 58 1.77 -4.18 -12.36
N ILE A 59 2.51 -3.13 -11.98
CA ILE A 59 2.17 -1.75 -12.35
C ILE A 59 2.96 -1.45 -13.62
N GLU A 60 2.26 -1.20 -14.73
CA GLU A 60 2.88 -0.70 -15.95
C GLU A 60 3.34 0.75 -15.68
N CYS A 61 4.65 0.95 -15.58
CA CYS A 61 5.22 2.29 -15.55
C CYS A 61 5.27 2.83 -16.99
N PRO A 62 4.76 4.03 -17.27
CA PRO A 62 5.00 4.69 -18.54
C PRO A 62 6.51 4.91 -18.74
N GLU A 63 6.95 5.02 -20.00
CA GLU A 63 8.33 5.35 -20.34
C GLU A 63 8.75 6.61 -19.58
N LEU A 64 9.71 6.44 -18.67
CA LEU A 64 10.25 7.53 -17.88
C LEU A 64 11.09 8.41 -18.82
N PRO A 65 10.91 9.74 -18.82
CA PRO A 65 11.78 10.63 -19.57
C PRO A 65 13.22 10.49 -19.07
N GLU A 66 14.21 10.62 -19.97
CA GLU A 66 15.62 10.63 -19.59
C GLU A 66 15.87 11.77 -18.58
N PRO A 67 16.67 11.53 -17.51
CA PRO A 67 17.05 12.59 -16.58
C PRO A 67 17.81 13.67 -17.35
N SER A 68 17.36 14.91 -17.25
CA SER A 68 18.16 16.07 -17.65
C SER A 68 19.25 16.29 -16.60
N GLU A 69 20.51 16.24 -17.02
CA GLU A 69 21.66 16.72 -16.22
C GLU A 69 21.61 18.24 -15.99
#